data_AF-A0A9P3KFP4-F1
#
_entry.id   AF-A0A9P3KFP4-F1
#
_cell.length_a   1.000
_cell.length_b   1.000
_cell.length_c   1.000
_cell.angle_alpha   90.00
_cell.angle_beta   90.00
_cell.angle_gamma   90.00
#
_symmetry.space_group_name_H-M   'P 1'
#
loop_
_entity.id
_entity.type
_entity.pdbx_description
1 polymer ?
#
loop_
_entity_poly.entity_id
_entity_poly.type
_entity_poly.pdbx_seq_one_letter_code
_entity_poly.pdbx_strand_id
1 'polypeptide(L)'
;MNPPEWALDVDTSTPQNAPVSFAIRSSVLKELIEDLEWPGASVRISINPQPAGVTFLAQGHGDLQVDLLVGRCNNLFVDFKCHRPISFLYRYKHLSAATTSIPAAVLKENHASKLTIDCHGLLRVQHVVNMRATGPSGRHANEAPDAQGVGSIPAFSQPTQDGSQALHNRSARTSFVELFVAPQEEDYEADEV
;
A
#
# COMPACT_ATOMS: atom_id res chain seq x y z
N MET A 1 -23.87 8.11 20.37
CA MET A 1 -22.60 7.38 20.56
C MET A 1 -21.51 8.42 20.63
N ASN A 2 -20.91 8.62 21.81
CA ASN A 2 -19.74 9.49 21.92
C ASN A 2 -18.54 8.78 21.27
N PRO A 3 -17.71 9.50 20.50
CA PRO A 3 -16.46 8.95 20.02
C PRO A 3 -15.57 8.55 21.22
N PRO A 4 -14.76 7.49 21.09
CA PRO A 4 -13.88 7.05 22.17
C PRO A 4 -12.83 8.13 22.48
N GLU A 5 -12.44 8.26 23.75
CA GLU A 5 -11.58 9.33 24.27
C GLU A 5 -10.19 9.43 23.60
N TRP A 6 -9.72 8.38 22.92
CA TRP A 6 -8.48 8.46 22.12
C TRP A 6 -8.63 9.27 20.82
N ALA A 7 -9.85 9.62 20.41
CA ALA A 7 -10.12 10.35 19.17
C ALA A 7 -10.09 11.89 19.34
N LEU A 8 -9.86 12.39 20.55
CA LEU A 8 -9.70 13.80 20.85
C LEU A 8 -8.23 14.03 21.27
N ASP A 9 -7.61 15.08 20.74
CA ASP A 9 -6.24 15.53 21.05
C ASP A 9 -5.07 14.95 20.20
N VAL A 10 -5.27 14.68 18.91
CA VAL A 10 -4.14 14.79 17.97
C VAL A 10 -4.04 16.23 17.46
N ASP A 11 -3.45 17.11 18.28
CA ASP A 11 -3.14 18.48 17.86
C ASP A 11 -2.04 18.45 16.79
N THR A 12 -2.42 18.27 15.54
CA THR A 12 -1.50 18.31 14.38
C THR A 12 -1.02 19.72 14.05
N SER A 13 -1.38 20.73 14.87
CA SER A 13 -1.12 22.14 14.60
C SER A 13 0.34 22.53 14.79
N THR A 14 1.10 21.77 15.59
CA THR A 14 2.54 21.97 15.76
C THR A 14 3.35 21.11 14.77
N PRO A 15 4.42 21.67 14.16
CA PRO A 15 5.27 20.92 13.22
C PRO A 15 5.95 19.70 13.87
N GLN A 16 6.05 19.68 15.20
CA GLN A 16 6.57 18.56 15.96
C GLN A 16 5.58 17.39 16.02
N ASN A 17 4.28 17.65 15.93
CA ASN A 17 3.24 16.62 15.94
C ASN A 17 2.78 16.20 14.53
N ALA A 18 3.26 16.89 13.49
CA ALA A 18 2.95 16.56 12.12
C ALA A 18 3.47 15.15 11.77
N PRO A 19 2.63 14.28 11.20
CA PRO A 19 3.05 12.94 10.81
C PRO A 19 4.07 13.01 9.68
N VAL A 20 5.02 12.08 9.69
CA VAL A 20 5.93 11.88 8.57
C VAL A 20 5.36 10.82 7.65
N SER A 21 5.65 10.91 6.36
CA SER A 21 5.21 9.90 5.41
C SER A 21 6.16 9.74 4.25
N PHE A 22 6.18 8.55 3.68
CA PHE A 22 6.84 8.28 2.41
C PHE A 22 6.01 7.26 1.63
N ALA A 23 6.14 7.28 0.31
CA ALA A 23 5.51 6.30 -0.56
C ALA A 23 6.58 5.62 -1.39
N ILE A 24 6.57 4.29 -1.43
CA ILE A 24 7.45 3.48 -2.26
C ILE A 24 6.63 2.43 -3.01
N ARG A 25 7.22 1.85 -4.06
CA ARG A 25 6.62 0.73 -4.79
C ARG A 25 6.25 -0.42 -3.86
N SER A 26 5.04 -0.96 -3.99
CA SER A 26 4.54 -2.04 -3.12
C SER A 26 5.39 -3.31 -3.21
N SER A 27 5.92 -3.65 -4.39
CA SER A 27 6.80 -4.83 -4.53
C SER A 27 8.09 -4.65 -3.74
N VAL A 28 8.69 -3.47 -3.81
CA VAL A 28 9.94 -3.12 -3.11
C VAL A 28 9.71 -3.13 -1.60
N LEU A 29 8.59 -2.57 -1.12
CA LEU A 29 8.25 -2.63 0.29
C LEU A 29 8.11 -4.08 0.78
N LYS A 30 7.43 -4.93 -0.01
CA LYS A 30 7.21 -6.32 0.37
C LYS A 30 8.53 -7.10 0.45
N GLU A 31 9.34 -7.04 -0.61
CA GLU A 31 10.66 -7.69 -0.65
C GLU A 31 11.55 -7.20 0.51
N LEU A 32 11.58 -5.89 0.76
CA LEU A 32 12.35 -5.31 1.86
C LEU A 32 11.96 -5.85 3.23
N ILE A 33 10.65 -6.00 3.50
CA ILE A 33 10.21 -6.57 4.77
C ILE A 33 10.54 -8.06 4.83
N GLU A 34 10.35 -8.82 3.74
CA GLU A 34 10.70 -10.25 3.68
C GLU A 34 12.21 -10.49 3.90
N ASP A 35 13.08 -9.62 3.38
CA ASP A 35 14.53 -9.70 3.57
C ASP A 35 14.96 -9.44 5.04
N LEU A 36 14.14 -8.72 5.80
CA LEU A 36 14.36 -8.41 7.22
C LEU A 36 13.87 -9.52 8.16
N GLU A 37 13.46 -10.67 7.62
CA GLU A 37 12.95 -11.79 8.39
C GLU A 37 14.00 -12.40 9.32
N TRP A 38 13.76 -12.28 10.63
CA TRP A 38 14.42 -13.09 11.64
C TRP A 38 13.40 -13.64 12.66
N PRO A 39 13.63 -14.83 13.24
CA PRO A 39 12.78 -15.36 14.30
C PRO A 39 12.73 -14.39 15.50
N GLY A 40 11.56 -13.88 15.83
CA GLY A 40 11.39 -12.93 16.94
C GLY A 40 11.93 -11.52 16.68
N ALA A 41 12.31 -11.17 15.45
CA ALA A 41 12.90 -9.88 15.15
C ALA A 41 12.00 -8.69 15.47
N SER A 42 12.67 -7.60 15.80
CA SER A 42 12.09 -6.27 15.82
C SER A 42 12.78 -5.44 14.75
N VAL A 43 12.01 -4.63 14.02
CA VAL A 43 12.52 -3.78 12.94
C VAL A 43 12.37 -2.34 13.39
N ARG A 44 13.50 -1.64 13.51
CA ARG A 44 13.53 -0.21 13.74
C ARG A 44 13.44 0.50 12.39
N ILE A 45 12.43 1.35 12.24
CA ILE A 45 12.25 2.20 11.07
C ILE A 45 12.63 3.62 11.47
N SER A 46 13.68 4.15 10.85
CA SER A 46 14.14 5.52 11.05
C SER A 46 13.89 6.34 9.78
N ILE A 47 13.31 7.52 9.92
CA ILE A 47 13.07 8.45 8.81
C ILE A 47 13.81 9.73 9.11
N ASN A 48 14.70 10.13 8.22
CA ASN A 48 15.56 11.30 8.40
C ASN A 48 15.27 12.36 7.33
N PRO A 49 15.16 13.66 7.70
CA PRO A 49 15.03 14.73 6.72
C PRO A 49 16.37 15.09 6.08
N GLN A 50 17.49 14.83 6.77
CA GLN A 50 18.84 15.16 6.31
C GLN A 50 19.88 14.12 6.81
N PRO A 51 20.47 13.29 5.94
CA PRO A 51 20.10 13.13 4.53
C PRO A 51 18.69 12.55 4.41
N ALA A 52 17.92 13.04 3.43
CA ALA A 52 16.55 12.58 3.20
C ALA A 52 16.53 11.08 2.88
N GLY A 53 15.89 10.30 3.75
CA GLY A 53 15.82 8.85 3.56
C GLY A 53 15.13 8.09 4.68
N VAL A 54 15.02 6.79 4.47
CA VAL A 54 14.44 5.82 5.39
C VAL A 54 15.44 4.70 5.62
N THR A 55 15.65 4.33 6.86
CA THR A 55 16.49 3.20 7.27
C THR A 55 15.62 2.16 7.94
N PHE A 56 15.80 0.90 7.54
CA PHE A 56 15.21 -0.27 8.19
C PHE A 56 16.33 -1.06 8.84
N LEU A 57 16.25 -1.28 10.15
CA LEU A 57 17.22 -2.04 10.91
C LEU A 57 16.51 -3.19 11.62
N ALA A 58 16.73 -4.42 11.18
CA ALA A 58 16.28 -5.61 11.90
C ALA A 58 17.33 -6.01 12.94
N GLN A 59 16.90 -6.17 14.18
CA GLN A 59 17.73 -6.65 15.29
C GLN A 59 17.22 -8.02 15.76
N GLY A 60 18.15 -8.95 15.99
CA GLY A 60 17.86 -10.33 16.39
C GLY A 60 19.15 -11.15 16.54
N HIS A 61 19.30 -12.22 15.75
CA HIS A 61 20.52 -13.03 15.70
C HIS A 61 21.71 -12.37 14.98
N GLY A 62 21.47 -11.20 14.39
CA GLY A 62 22.44 -10.31 13.77
C GLY A 62 21.75 -8.99 13.44
N ASP A 63 22.50 -8.04 12.88
CA ASP A 63 21.96 -6.75 12.46
C ASP A 63 21.92 -6.69 10.93
N LEU A 64 20.73 -6.52 10.36
CA LEU A 64 20.55 -6.22 8.93
C LEU A 64 19.99 -4.81 8.80
N GLN A 65 20.74 -3.95 8.12
CA GLN A 65 20.36 -2.57 7.86
C GLN A 65 20.19 -2.34 6.36
N VAL A 66 19.07 -1.70 5.99
CA VAL A 66 18.80 -1.25 4.63
C VAL A 66 18.52 0.25 4.63
N ASP A 67 19.32 1.00 3.89
CA ASP A 67 19.22 2.46 3.76
C ASP A 67 18.65 2.86 2.39
N LEU A 68 17.46 3.46 2.42
CA LEU A 68 16.78 4.04 1.26
C LEU A 68 16.93 5.56 1.29
N LEU A 69 17.96 6.07 0.63
CA LEU A 69 18.19 7.52 0.52
C LEU A 69 17.46 8.06 -0.71
N VAL A 70 16.66 9.11 -0.54
CA VAL A 70 15.86 9.72 -1.62
C VAL A 70 16.75 10.01 -2.82
N GLY A 71 17.85 10.76 -2.62
CA GLY A 71 18.77 11.15 -3.71
C GLY A 71 19.50 10.01 -4.42
N ARG A 72 19.53 8.78 -3.87
CA ARG A 72 20.11 7.59 -4.54
C ARG A 72 19.03 6.64 -5.07
N CYS A 73 17.85 6.65 -4.46
CA CYS A 73 16.75 5.74 -4.71
C CYS A 73 15.54 6.47 -5.33
N ASN A 74 15.77 7.50 -6.15
CA ASN A 74 14.72 8.32 -6.78
C ASN A 74 13.65 7.48 -7.50
N ASN A 75 14.02 6.31 -8.01
CA ASN A 75 13.14 5.41 -8.76
C ASN A 75 12.20 4.61 -7.86
N LEU A 76 12.55 4.49 -6.57
CA LEU A 76 11.82 3.70 -5.58
C LEU A 76 10.78 4.55 -4.85
N PHE A 77 11.12 5.80 -4.54
CA PHE A 77 10.23 6.76 -3.89
C PHE A 77 9.24 7.39 -4.88
N VAL A 78 7.99 7.46 -4.45
CA VAL A 78 6.89 8.17 -5.13
C VAL A 78 6.58 9.50 -4.43
N ASP A 79 6.70 9.53 -3.10
CA ASP A 79 6.55 10.73 -2.27
C ASP A 79 7.42 10.59 -1.02
N PHE A 80 7.88 11.72 -0.46
CA PHE A 80 8.64 11.75 0.79
C PHE A 80 8.38 13.07 1.53
N LYS A 81 7.91 12.97 2.77
CA LYS A 81 7.57 14.08 3.65
C LYS A 81 8.09 13.79 5.06
N CYS A 82 9.20 14.41 5.40
CA CYS A 82 9.82 14.30 6.71
C CYS A 82 10.39 15.67 7.08
N HIS A 83 9.94 16.23 8.20
CA HIS A 83 10.42 17.52 8.70
C HIS A 83 11.33 17.36 9.92
N ARG A 84 11.34 16.17 10.54
CA ARG A 84 12.10 15.85 11.75
C ARG A 84 12.54 14.39 11.71
N PRO A 85 13.73 14.07 12.25
CA PRO A 85 14.12 12.68 12.40
C PRO A 85 13.18 11.97 13.36
N ILE A 86 12.74 10.78 12.98
CA ILE A 86 11.98 9.88 13.86
C ILE A 86 12.54 8.47 13.78
N SER A 87 12.38 7.69 14.84
CA SER A 87 12.76 6.29 14.88
C SER A 87 11.80 5.54 15.82
N PHE A 88 11.19 4.47 15.32
CA PHE A 88 10.31 3.60 16.10
C PHE A 88 10.63 2.14 15.84
N LEU A 89 10.42 1.31 16.85
CA LEU A 89 10.61 -0.13 16.78
C LEU A 89 9.27 -0.81 16.52
N TYR A 90 9.23 -1.81 15.64
CA TYR A 90 8.02 -2.57 15.32
C TYR A 90 8.31 -4.06 15.35
N ARG A 91 7.33 -4.87 15.81
CA ARG A 91 7.42 -6.33 15.71
C ARG A 91 7.43 -6.74 14.23
N TYR A 92 8.41 -7.53 13.81
CA TYR A 92 8.51 -8.02 12.44
C TYR A 92 7.20 -8.68 11.96
N LYS A 93 6.61 -9.55 12.78
CA LYS A 93 5.35 -10.25 12.44
C LYS A 93 4.19 -9.31 12.08
N HIS A 94 4.13 -8.11 12.68
CA HIS A 94 3.07 -7.14 12.38
C HIS A 94 3.36 -6.38 11.08
N LEU A 95 4.63 -6.05 10.82
CA LEU A 95 5.06 -5.48 9.54
C LEU A 95 4.87 -6.47 8.37
N SER A 96 5.21 -7.74 8.60
CA SER A 96 5.00 -8.83 7.65
C SER A 96 3.51 -9.03 7.33
N ALA A 97 2.62 -8.97 8.33
CA ALA A 97 1.18 -9.01 8.09
C ALA A 97 0.69 -7.80 7.26
N ALA A 98 1.23 -6.61 7.52
CA ALA A 98 0.91 -5.40 6.76
C ALA A 98 1.37 -5.48 5.30
N THR A 99 2.42 -6.24 4.98
CA THR A 99 2.92 -6.39 3.59
C THR A 99 2.40 -7.64 2.88
N THR A 100 2.06 -8.70 3.61
CA THR A 100 1.44 -9.91 3.05
C THR A 100 -0.01 -9.68 2.62
N SER A 101 -0.69 -8.73 3.25
CA SER A 101 -2.06 -8.31 2.89
C SER A 101 -2.14 -7.45 1.64
N ILE A 102 -1.02 -7.14 0.99
CA ILE A 102 -1.00 -6.44 -0.31
C ILE A 102 -1.69 -7.32 -1.35
N PRO A 103 -2.80 -6.86 -1.97
CA PRO A 103 -3.49 -7.66 -2.98
C PRO A 103 -2.57 -7.94 -4.18
N ALA A 104 -2.64 -9.15 -4.75
CA ALA A 104 -1.79 -9.55 -5.88
C ALA A 104 -1.91 -8.60 -7.10
N ALA A 105 -3.08 -7.97 -7.29
CA ALA A 105 -3.28 -6.94 -8.32
C ALA A 105 -2.39 -5.71 -8.10
N VAL A 106 -2.18 -5.29 -6.84
CA VAL A 106 -1.31 -4.17 -6.46
C VAL A 106 0.15 -4.50 -6.71
N LEU A 107 0.57 -5.71 -6.35
CA LEU A 107 1.94 -6.18 -6.64
C LEU A 107 2.20 -6.27 -8.15
N LYS A 108 1.24 -6.80 -8.92
CA LYS A 108 1.35 -6.95 -10.38
C LYS A 108 1.39 -5.62 -11.13
N GLU A 109 0.58 -4.65 -10.70
CA GLU A 109 0.55 -3.31 -11.29
C GLU A 109 1.60 -2.37 -10.68
N ASN A 110 2.34 -2.85 -9.66
CA ASN A 110 3.39 -2.15 -8.94
C ASN A 110 3.00 -0.74 -8.46
N HIS A 111 1.80 -0.62 -7.90
CA HIS A 111 1.31 0.62 -7.32
C HIS A 111 2.14 1.02 -6.10
N ALA A 112 1.97 2.26 -5.64
CA ALA A 112 2.65 2.77 -4.46
C ALA A 112 1.96 2.29 -3.17
N SER A 113 2.76 1.88 -2.19
CA SER A 113 2.36 1.80 -0.78
C SER A 113 2.81 3.07 -0.08
N LYS A 114 1.89 3.75 0.59
CA LYS A 114 2.21 4.91 1.44
C LYS A 114 2.30 4.48 2.89
N LEU A 115 3.39 4.84 3.55
CA LEU A 115 3.62 4.63 4.96
C LEU A 115 3.58 5.99 5.65
N THR A 116 2.81 6.09 6.73
CA THR A 116 2.67 7.31 7.53
C THR A 116 2.90 6.94 8.99
N ILE A 117 3.78 7.65 9.67
CA ILE A 117 4.05 7.46 11.10
C ILE A 117 3.66 8.74 11.81
N ASP A 118 2.78 8.62 12.79
CA ASP A 118 2.38 9.73 13.64
C ASP A 118 3.42 10.02 14.74
N CYS A 119 3.11 10.99 15.59
CA CYS A 119 3.96 11.38 16.70
C CYS A 119 4.12 10.32 17.79
N HIS A 120 3.18 9.37 17.89
CA HIS A 120 3.18 8.29 18.86
C HIS A 120 3.79 7.00 18.30
N GLY A 121 4.21 7.01 17.03
CA GLY A 121 4.83 5.86 16.39
C GLY A 121 3.83 4.89 15.78
N LEU A 122 2.53 5.21 15.74
CA LEU A 122 1.56 4.36 15.03
C LEU A 122 1.85 4.43 13.53
N LEU A 123 2.19 3.28 12.96
CA LEU A 123 2.47 3.16 11.54
C LEU A 123 1.18 2.82 10.79
N ARG A 124 0.71 3.72 9.93
CA ARG A 124 -0.35 3.48 8.95
C ARG A 124 0.28 3.08 7.61
N VAL A 125 -0.10 1.90 7.11
CA VAL A 125 0.29 1.39 5.80
C VAL A 125 -0.92 1.41 4.89
N GLN A 126 -0.85 2.17 3.80
CA GLN A 126 -1.91 2.33 2.80
C GLN A 126 -1.47 1.77 1.45
N HIS A 127 -2.17 0.75 0.95
CA HIS A 127 -1.94 0.15 -0.36
C HIS A 127 -2.98 0.66 -1.35
N VAL A 128 -2.53 1.29 -2.45
CA VAL A 128 -3.43 1.77 -3.49
C VAL A 128 -3.89 0.60 -4.37
N VAL A 129 -5.21 0.39 -4.45
CA VAL A 129 -5.84 -0.64 -5.28
C VAL A 129 -6.65 0.04 -6.37
N ASN A 130 -6.32 -0.23 -7.63
CA ASN A 130 -7.18 0.19 -8.73
C ASN A 130 -8.24 -0.88 -9.01
N MET A 131 -9.48 -0.63 -8.60
CA MET A 131 -10.58 -1.52 -8.98
C MET A 131 -10.94 -1.21 -10.43
N ARG A 132 -10.38 -1.97 -11.36
CA ARG A 132 -10.94 -1.99 -12.72
C ARG A 132 -12.36 -2.48 -12.58
N ALA A 133 -13.33 -1.62 -12.92
CA ALA A 133 -14.73 -2.03 -12.99
C ALA A 133 -14.80 -3.25 -13.92
N THR A 134 -15.06 -4.43 -13.34
CA THR A 134 -15.56 -5.58 -14.08
C THR A 134 -16.95 -5.19 -14.55
N GLY A 135 -17.02 -4.51 -15.70
CA GLY A 135 -18.25 -4.44 -16.46
C GLY A 135 -18.65 -5.88 -16.81
N PRO A 136 -19.96 -6.18 -16.90
CA PRO A 136 -20.41 -7.53 -17.18
C PRO A 136 -19.73 -8.02 -18.46
N SER A 137 -18.84 -8.99 -18.30
CA SER A 137 -18.34 -9.79 -19.41
C SER A 137 -19.57 -10.47 -20.01
N GLY A 138 -20.14 -9.89 -21.06
CA GLY A 138 -21.12 -10.56 -21.91
C GLY A 138 -20.44 -11.75 -22.60
N ARG A 139 -20.25 -12.85 -21.86
CA ARG A 139 -20.06 -14.17 -22.45
C ARG A 139 -21.46 -14.74 -22.61
N HIS A 140 -22.02 -14.52 -23.79
CA HIS A 140 -23.17 -15.27 -24.28
C HIS A 140 -22.79 -16.75 -24.21
N ALA A 141 -23.34 -17.47 -23.24
CA ALA A 141 -23.41 -18.92 -23.28
C ALA A 141 -24.35 -19.27 -24.44
N ASN A 142 -23.83 -19.91 -25.48
CA ASN A 142 -24.67 -20.60 -26.44
C ASN A 142 -23.90 -21.79 -27.01
N GLU A 143 -23.82 -22.85 -26.21
CA GLU A 143 -23.64 -24.21 -26.74
C GLU A 143 -25.03 -24.86 -26.73
N ALA A 144 -25.62 -25.00 -27.91
CA ALA A 144 -26.74 -25.89 -28.17
C ALA A 144 -26.24 -27.00 -29.12
N PRO A 145 -26.70 -28.25 -28.97
CA PRO A 145 -26.18 -29.38 -29.71
C PRO A 145 -26.71 -29.46 -31.14
N ASP A 146 -25.93 -30.19 -31.94
CA ASP A 146 -26.08 -30.57 -33.35
C ASP A 146 -27.50 -31.05 -33.75
N ALA A 147 -28.09 -30.42 -34.77
CA ALA A 147 -29.12 -31.03 -35.62
C ALA A 147 -29.25 -30.30 -36.98
N GLN A 148 -29.24 -31.12 -38.03
CA GLN A 148 -29.21 -30.89 -39.47
C GLN A 148 -30.30 -29.94 -40.06
N GLY A 149 -29.97 -29.21 -41.14
CA GLY A 149 -30.97 -28.58 -42.02
C GLY A 149 -30.40 -27.61 -43.07
N VAL A 150 -30.55 -27.96 -44.35
CA VAL A 150 -30.04 -27.30 -45.56
C VAL A 150 -30.87 -26.07 -45.96
N GLY A 151 -30.25 -24.96 -46.39
CA GLY A 151 -30.94 -23.87 -47.10
C GLY A 151 -30.11 -22.58 -47.28
N SER A 152 -30.02 -22.06 -48.51
CA SER A 152 -29.11 -20.99 -48.96
C SER A 152 -29.81 -19.65 -49.33
N ILE A 153 -29.25 -18.50 -48.87
CA ILE A 153 -29.04 -17.16 -49.53
C ILE A 153 -30.29 -16.21 -49.75
N PRO A 154 -30.22 -14.84 -49.86
CA PRO A 154 -29.20 -13.79 -49.57
C PRO A 154 -29.64 -12.54 -48.71
N ALA A 155 -28.62 -11.72 -48.39
CA ALA A 155 -28.49 -10.30 -47.98
C ALA A 155 -29.65 -9.26 -48.13
N PHE A 156 -29.69 -8.32 -47.18
CA PHE A 156 -30.05 -6.91 -47.44
C PHE A 156 -29.23 -5.93 -46.57
N SER A 157 -28.80 -4.84 -47.18
CA SER A 157 -27.78 -3.89 -46.73
C SER A 157 -28.40 -2.63 -46.12
N GLN A 158 -27.95 -2.23 -44.91
CA GLN A 158 -27.72 -0.86 -44.35
C GLN A 158 -28.79 0.25 -44.48
N PRO A 159 -28.62 1.47 -43.91
CA PRO A 159 -28.03 1.90 -42.61
C PRO A 159 -28.94 2.92 -41.87
N THR A 160 -28.72 3.20 -40.58
CA THR A 160 -28.86 4.59 -40.08
C THR A 160 -28.04 4.80 -38.80
N GLN A 161 -27.08 5.73 -38.88
CA GLN A 161 -26.48 6.41 -37.74
C GLN A 161 -27.54 7.26 -37.04
N ASP A 162 -27.72 7.09 -35.74
CA ASP A 162 -27.73 8.20 -34.79
C ASP A 162 -27.44 7.63 -33.41
N GLY A 163 -26.37 8.09 -32.77
CA GLY A 163 -25.85 7.44 -31.57
C GLY A 163 -24.67 8.22 -31.03
N SER A 164 -24.98 9.44 -30.59
CA SER A 164 -24.10 10.33 -29.83
C SER A 164 -23.17 9.60 -28.87
N GLN A 165 -21.89 9.92 -29.02
CA GLN A 165 -20.76 9.70 -28.11
C GLN A 165 -21.15 9.25 -26.68
N ALA A 166 -21.07 7.95 -26.40
CA ALA A 166 -20.84 7.48 -25.04
C ALA A 166 -19.32 7.32 -24.85
N LEU A 167 -18.62 8.45 -24.69
CA LEU A 167 -17.33 8.49 -24.02
C LEU A 167 -17.55 7.86 -22.64
N HIS A 168 -17.32 6.56 -22.54
CA HIS A 168 -17.29 5.87 -21.25
C HIS A 168 -16.08 6.41 -20.50
N ASN A 169 -16.27 7.53 -19.82
CA ASN A 169 -15.42 7.93 -18.71
C ASN A 169 -15.61 6.87 -17.62
N ARG A 170 -14.93 5.74 -17.78
CA ARG A 170 -14.74 4.76 -16.72
C ARG A 170 -13.84 5.44 -15.70
N SER A 171 -14.45 6.25 -14.83
CA SER A 171 -13.80 6.72 -13.61
C SER A 171 -13.26 5.50 -12.88
N ALA A 172 -11.93 5.34 -12.93
CA ALA A 172 -11.23 4.38 -12.11
C ALA A 172 -11.56 4.70 -10.65
N ARG A 173 -12.32 3.81 -9.97
CA ARG A 173 -12.56 3.95 -8.54
C ARG A 173 -11.28 3.51 -7.84
N THR A 174 -10.44 4.48 -7.50
CA THR A 174 -9.26 4.25 -6.66
C THR A 174 -9.75 3.90 -5.27
N SER A 175 -9.37 2.73 -4.78
CA SER A 175 -9.64 2.27 -3.42
C SER A 175 -8.32 2.02 -2.71
N PHE A 176 -8.36 1.90 -1.39
CA PHE A 176 -7.18 1.62 -0.59
C PHE A 176 -7.45 0.55 0.46
N VAL A 177 -6.44 -0.24 0.77
CA VAL A 177 -6.39 -1.11 1.94
C VAL A 177 -5.50 -0.44 2.98
N GLU A 178 -5.98 -0.34 4.21
CA GLU A 178 -5.27 0.32 5.30
C GLU A 178 -5.05 -0.60 6.47
N LEU A 179 -3.81 -0.65 6.94
CA LEU A 179 -3.41 -1.41 8.11
C LEU A 179 -2.65 -0.50 9.07
N PHE A 180 -2.83 -0.76 10.36
CA PHE A 180 -2.17 -0.04 11.42
C PHE A 180 -1.25 -0.99 12.18
N VAL A 181 -0.02 -0.56 12.43
CA VAL A 181 0.99 -1.30 13.15
C VAL A 181 1.44 -0.44 14.33
N ALA A 182 1.13 -0.89 15.54
CA ALA A 182 1.58 -0.23 16.76
C ALA A 182 3.09 -0.42 16.94
N PRO A 183 3.81 0.59 17.46
CA PRO A 183 5.20 0.44 17.84
C PRO A 183 5.31 -0.58 18.98
N GLN A 184 6.45 -1.25 19.05
CA GLN A 184 6.81 -2.09 20.18
C GLN A 184 7.20 -1.19 21.36
N GLU A 185 6.61 -1.44 22.53
CA GLU A 185 7.03 -0.81 23.78
C GLU A 185 8.45 -1.27 24.11
N GLU A 186 9.36 -0.33 24.37
CA GLU A 186 10.68 -0.66 24.91
C GLU A 186 10.47 -1.03 26.39
N ASP A 187 10.74 -2.29 26.76
CA ASP A 187 10.81 -2.69 28.16
C ASP A 187 11.96 -1.92 28.81
N TYR A 188 11.64 -0.80 29.48
CA TYR A 188 12.58 -0.13 30.36
C TYR A 188 12.80 -1.05 31.56
N GLU A 189 13.80 -1.94 31.48
CA GLU A 189 14.37 -2.53 32.69
C GLU A 189 14.85 -1.36 33.55
N ALA A 190 14.11 -1.09 34.62
CA ALA A 190 14.57 -0.19 35.65
C ALA A 190 15.81 -0.85 36.27
N ASP A 191 17.00 -0.30 35.99
CA ASP A 191 18.19 -0.54 36.80
C ASP A 191 17.82 -0.23 38.26
N GLU A 192 17.54 -1.29 39.04
CA GLU A 192 17.49 -1.22 40.50
C GLU A 192 18.89 -0.86 40.99
N VAL A 193 19.07 0.39 41.43
CA VAL A 193 20.28 0.90 42.10
C VAL A 193 20.21 0.63 43.60
#